data_AF-Q02243-F1
#
_entry.id   AF-Q02243-F1
#
_cell.length_a   1.000
_cell.length_b   1.000
_cell.length_c   1.000
_cell.angle_alpha   90.00
_cell.angle_beta   90.00
_cell.angle_gamma   90.00
#
_symmetry.space_group_name_H-M   'P 1'
#
loop_
_entity.id
_entity.type
_entity.pdbx_description
1 polymer ?
#
loop_
_entity_poly.entity_id
_entity_poly.type
_entity_poly.pdbx_seq_one_letter_code
_entity_poly.pdbx_strand_id
1 'polypeptide(L)'
;KPYSWRSKYGWTAFCGPVGPRGRDSCGKCLRVTNTGTGANTIVRIVDQCSNGGLDLDVGVFNRIDTDGRGYQQGHLIVNYQFVDCGNELDLTKPLLSILDAP
;
A
#
# COMPACT_ATOMS: atom_id res chain seq x y z
N LYS A 1 13.33 -5.59 -8.39
CA LYS A 1 12.78 -6.17 -7.13
C LYS A 1 12.12 -7.52 -7.45
N PRO A 2 12.37 -8.58 -6.66
CA PRO A 2 11.84 -9.92 -6.91
C PRO A 2 10.31 -9.95 -6.80
N TYR A 3 9.68 -11.01 -7.31
CA TYR A 3 8.23 -11.20 -7.21
C TYR A 3 7.78 -11.15 -5.75
N SER A 4 8.48 -11.87 -4.86
CA SER A 4 8.23 -11.87 -3.42
C SER A 4 8.18 -10.47 -2.80
N TRP A 5 9.00 -9.52 -3.26
CA TRP A 5 8.94 -8.13 -2.80
C TRP A 5 7.74 -7.38 -3.39
N ARG A 6 7.44 -7.60 -4.67
CA ARG A 6 6.36 -6.91 -5.41
C ARG A 6 4.97 -7.34 -4.95
N SER A 7 4.80 -8.61 -4.59
CA SER A 7 3.51 -9.21 -4.18
C SER A 7 3.27 -9.23 -2.67
N LYS A 8 4.24 -8.82 -1.85
CA LYS A 8 4.14 -8.86 -0.38
C LYS A 8 2.94 -8.06 0.17
N TYR A 9 2.65 -6.91 -0.43
CA TYR A 9 1.57 -6.01 -0.01
C TYR A 9 0.72 -5.62 -1.21
N GLY A 10 -0.56 -5.33 -0.95
CA GLY A 10 -1.44 -4.73 -1.94
C GLY A 10 -0.94 -3.34 -2.34
N TRP A 11 -1.36 -2.89 -3.52
CA TRP A 11 -0.80 -1.68 -4.14
C TRP A 11 -1.68 -0.45 -3.90
N THR A 12 -1.03 0.72 -3.93
CA THR A 12 -1.70 2.02 -3.91
C THR A 12 -0.91 3.04 -4.73
N ALA A 13 -1.60 4.00 -5.32
CA ALA A 13 -1.01 5.28 -5.66
C ALA A 13 -1.04 6.21 -4.44
N PHE A 14 -0.09 7.13 -4.32
CA PHE A 14 -0.02 8.07 -3.19
C PHE A 14 0.17 9.52 -3.64
N CYS A 15 -0.69 10.39 -3.10
CA CYS A 15 -0.65 11.83 -3.28
C CYS A 15 -1.23 12.56 -2.06
N GLY A 16 -1.17 11.92 -0.88
CA GLY A 16 -1.74 12.43 0.36
C GLY A 16 -1.10 13.75 0.82
N PRO A 17 -1.72 14.47 1.76
CA PRO A 17 -1.30 15.80 2.17
C PRO A 17 0.05 15.85 2.92
N VAL A 18 0.49 14.74 3.53
CA VAL A 18 1.67 14.68 4.41
C VAL A 18 2.59 13.52 4.00
N GLY A 19 3.88 13.79 3.86
CA GLY A 19 4.90 12.80 3.51
C GLY A 19 5.47 12.97 2.09
N PRO A 20 6.45 12.13 1.72
CA PRO A 20 7.09 12.19 0.40
C PRO A 20 6.10 11.89 -0.71
N ARG A 21 6.25 12.51 -1.87
CA ARG A 21 5.42 12.27 -3.06
C ARG A 21 6.28 11.90 -4.27
N GLY A 22 5.64 11.35 -5.30
CA GLY A 22 6.30 10.97 -6.54
C GLY A 22 7.42 9.97 -6.32
N ARG A 23 8.59 10.25 -6.89
CA ARG A 23 9.74 9.34 -6.85
C ARG A 23 10.15 8.95 -5.42
N ASP A 24 10.02 9.86 -4.45
CA ASP A 24 10.51 9.65 -3.08
C ASP A 24 9.56 8.79 -2.23
N SER A 25 8.33 8.56 -2.68
CA SER A 25 7.39 7.64 -2.03
C SER A 25 7.42 6.23 -2.60
N CYS A 26 7.94 6.04 -3.81
CA CYS A 26 7.98 4.75 -4.49
C CYS A 26 8.61 3.66 -3.62
N GLY A 27 7.87 2.57 -3.42
CA GLY A 27 8.31 1.40 -2.66
C GLY A 27 8.10 1.50 -1.15
N LYS A 28 7.75 2.67 -0.58
CA LYS A 28 7.42 2.79 0.84
C LYS A 28 6.08 2.13 1.17
N CYS A 29 5.88 1.79 2.45
CA CYS A 29 4.67 1.15 2.92
C CYS A 29 3.85 2.07 3.81
N LEU A 30 2.54 1.94 3.70
CA LEU A 30 1.57 2.63 4.54
C LEU A 30 0.73 1.61 5.28
N ARG A 31 0.51 1.82 6.59
CA ARG A 31 -0.67 1.26 7.26
C ARG A 31 -1.84 2.17 6.97
N VAL A 32 -2.86 1.67 6.30
CA VAL A 32 -4.08 2.40 5.94
C VAL A 32 -5.22 1.86 6.78
N THR A 33 -5.95 2.75 7.44
CA THR A 33 -7.05 2.41 8.36
C THR A 33 -8.33 3.12 7.93
N ASN A 34 -9.39 2.37 7.65
CA ASN A 34 -10.73 2.91 7.42
C ASN A 34 -11.24 3.57 8.71
N THR A 35 -11.56 4.86 8.67
CA THR A 35 -12.00 5.60 9.86
C THR A 35 -13.40 5.23 10.32
N GLY A 36 -14.24 4.70 9.42
CA GLY A 36 -15.61 4.29 9.74
C GLY A 36 -15.69 2.96 10.48
N THR A 37 -14.81 2.00 10.15
CA THR A 37 -14.91 0.62 10.67
C THR A 37 -13.70 0.17 11.50
N GLY A 38 -12.57 0.91 11.44
CA GLY A 38 -11.31 0.50 12.07
C GLY A 38 -10.55 -0.60 11.33
N ALA A 39 -11.10 -1.13 10.23
CA ALA A 39 -10.40 -2.08 9.38
C ALA A 39 -9.11 -1.48 8.82
N ASN A 40 -8.01 -2.24 8.83
CA ASN A 40 -6.72 -1.74 8.38
C ASN A 40 -5.93 -2.79 7.60
N THR A 41 -5.01 -2.31 6.75
CA THR A 41 -4.11 -3.15 5.97
C THR A 41 -2.81 -2.40 5.72
N ILE A 42 -1.74 -3.13 5.41
CA ILE A 42 -0.49 -2.54 4.90
C ILE A 42 -0.52 -2.58 3.37
N VAL A 43 -0.14 -1.47 2.74
CA VAL A 43 -0.04 -1.31 1.29
C VAL A 43 1.34 -0.81 0.91
N ARG A 44 1.75 -1.04 -0.34
CA ARG A 44 2.96 -0.48 -0.92
C ARG A 44 2.61 0.58 -1.96
N ILE A 45 3.30 1.72 -1.88
CA ILE A 45 3.17 2.80 -2.86
C ILE A 45 3.92 2.40 -4.13
N VAL A 46 3.20 2.28 -5.24
CA VAL A 46 3.76 1.90 -6.55
C VAL A 46 3.50 2.93 -7.64
N ASP A 47 2.66 3.93 -7.35
CA ASP A 47 2.24 4.95 -8.31
C ASP A 47 1.97 6.29 -7.61
N GLN A 48 1.80 7.35 -8.40
CA GLN A 48 1.42 8.69 -7.96
C GLN A 48 0.02 9.04 -8.48
N CYS A 49 -0.87 9.45 -7.57
CA CYS A 49 -2.18 10.00 -7.91
C CYS A 49 -2.19 11.53 -7.95
N SER A 50 -3.35 12.11 -8.27
CA SER A 50 -3.59 13.57 -8.30
C SER A 50 -4.85 14.00 -7.55
N ASN A 51 -5.49 13.11 -6.77
CA ASN A 51 -6.75 13.35 -6.05
C ASN A 51 -6.57 13.77 -4.57
N GLY A 52 -5.33 14.02 -4.13
CA GLY A 52 -5.01 14.47 -2.76
C GLY A 52 -5.05 13.39 -1.68
N GLY A 53 -5.08 12.10 -2.04
CA GLY A 53 -5.20 11.00 -1.09
C GLY A 53 -4.44 9.74 -1.50
N LEU A 54 -5.18 8.64 -1.53
CA LEU A 54 -4.71 7.34 -1.98
C LEU A 54 -5.63 6.86 -3.11
N ASP A 55 -5.06 6.13 -4.05
CA ASP A 55 -5.82 5.34 -5.02
C ASP A 55 -5.48 3.87 -4.77
N LEU A 56 -6.37 3.15 -4.08
CA LEU A 56 -6.15 1.78 -3.67
C LEU A 56 -6.50 0.82 -4.81
N ASP A 57 -5.68 -0.20 -5.01
CA ASP A 57 -6.11 -1.34 -5.82
C ASP A 57 -7.43 -1.91 -5.24
N VAL A 58 -8.34 -2.33 -6.11
CA VAL A 58 -9.71 -2.77 -5.75
C VAL A 58 -9.71 -3.89 -4.72
N GLY A 59 -8.74 -4.81 -4.79
CA GLY A 59 -8.60 -5.88 -3.80
C GLY A 59 -8.21 -5.39 -2.40
N VAL A 60 -7.50 -4.26 -2.31
CA VAL A 60 -7.16 -3.58 -1.06
C VAL A 60 -8.35 -2.78 -0.54
N PHE A 61 -9.01 -2.03 -1.43
CA PHE A 61 -10.20 -1.24 -1.10
C PHE A 61 -11.26 -2.13 -0.46
N ASN A 62 -11.63 -3.23 -1.14
CA ASN A 62 -12.64 -4.18 -0.67
C ASN A 62 -12.28 -4.83 0.67
N ARG A 63 -10.99 -4.98 0.99
CA ARG A 63 -10.54 -5.56 2.26
C ARG A 63 -10.82 -4.64 3.46
N ILE A 64 -10.78 -3.33 3.25
CA ILE A 64 -11.01 -2.35 4.32
C ILE A 64 -12.40 -1.70 4.25
N ASP A 65 -13.13 -1.85 3.15
CA ASP A 65 -14.55 -1.46 3.02
C ASP A 65 -15.49 -2.50 3.66
N THR A 66 -15.31 -2.75 4.97
CA THR A 66 -15.96 -3.87 5.66
C THR A 66 -17.47 -3.69 5.91
N ASP A 67 -18.01 -2.49 5.68
CA ASP A 67 -19.44 -2.19 5.78
C ASP A 67 -20.09 -1.84 4.42
N GLY A 68 -19.32 -1.90 3.33
CA GLY A 68 -19.76 -1.64 1.96
C GLY A 68 -20.13 -0.18 1.66
N ARG A 69 -19.96 0.75 2.62
CA ARG A 69 -20.28 2.17 2.40
C ARG A 69 -19.30 2.82 1.44
N GLY A 70 -18.05 2.37 1.46
CA GLY A 70 -17.01 2.86 0.56
C GLY A 70 -17.37 2.68 -0.90
N TYR A 71 -17.80 1.47 -1.25
CA TYR A 71 -18.27 1.15 -2.59
C TYR A 71 -19.49 1.98 -2.97
N GLN A 72 -20.47 2.13 -2.06
CA GLN A 72 -21.68 2.92 -2.31
C GLN A 72 -21.39 4.40 -2.58
N GLN A 73 -20.41 4.98 -1.88
CA GLN A 73 -20.06 6.41 -1.99
C GLN A 73 -18.88 6.68 -2.95
N GLY A 74 -18.27 5.65 -3.52
CA GLY A 74 -17.14 5.73 -4.45
C GLY A 74 -15.78 6.06 -3.82
N HIS A 75 -15.67 6.14 -2.49
CA HIS A 75 -14.41 6.40 -1.80
C HIS A 75 -14.46 5.96 -0.32
N LEU A 76 -13.31 5.86 0.34
CA LEU A 76 -13.23 5.69 1.80
C LEU A 76 -12.53 6.90 2.42
N ILE A 77 -12.93 7.24 3.65
CA ILE A 77 -12.14 8.13 4.50
C ILE A 77 -11.18 7.26 5.31
N VAL A 78 -9.88 7.54 5.21
CA VAL A 78 -8.82 6.73 5.81
C VAL A 78 -7.81 7.59 6.54
N ASN A 79 -7.25 7.04 7.60
CA ASN A 79 -5.97 7.49 8.16
C ASN A 79 -4.86 6.64 7.53
N TYR A 80 -3.66 7.22 7.38
CA TYR A 80 -2.47 6.47 7.00
C TYR A 80 -1.26 6.81 7.86
N GLN A 81 -0.35 5.85 7.98
CA GLN A 81 0.94 6.02 8.61
C GLN A 81 2.02 5.34 7.79
N PHE A 82 3.13 6.03 7.52
CA PHE A 82 4.32 5.41 6.95
C PHE A 82 4.89 4.39 7.94
N VAL A 83 5.10 3.16 7.48
CA VAL A 83 5.62 2.05 8.27
C VAL A 83 6.78 1.37 7.56
N ASP A 84 7.62 0.69 8.32
CA ASP A 84 8.61 -0.21 7.74
C ASP A 84 7.90 -1.32 6.97
N CYS A 85 8.32 -1.55 5.72
CA CYS A 85 7.83 -2.63 4.88
C CYS A 85 8.28 -4.00 5.39
N GLY A 86 9.34 -4.08 6.20
CA GLY A 86 9.97 -5.31 6.64
C GLY A 86 10.64 -6.08 5.48
N ASN A 87 11.82 -6.64 5.74
CA ASN A 87 12.59 -7.43 4.77
C ASN A 87 12.70 -6.75 3.40
N GLU A 88 13.05 -5.47 3.40
CA GLU A 88 13.57 -4.80 2.20
C GLU A 88 14.84 -5.53 1.80
N LEU A 89 14.72 -6.49 0.87
CA LEU A 89 15.80 -7.20 0.19
C LEU A 89 17.07 -7.29 1.04
N ASP A 90 17.30 -8.42 1.72
CA ASP A 90 18.62 -8.68 2.27
C ASP A 90 19.65 -8.51 1.14
N LEU A 91 20.29 -7.34 1.10
CA LEU A 91 21.22 -6.95 0.04
C LEU A 91 22.44 -7.85 0.06
N THR A 92 22.59 -8.68 1.11
CA THR A 92 23.63 -9.70 1.21
C THR A 92 23.29 -10.97 0.43
N LYS A 93 22.04 -11.17 -0.03
CA LYS A 93 21.60 -12.39 -0.74
C LYS A 93 20.68 -12.12 -1.94
N PRO A 94 21.10 -11.32 -2.93
CA PRO A 94 20.26 -11.03 -4.11
C PRO A 94 19.86 -12.30 -4.89
N LEU A 95 20.73 -13.33 -4.92
CA LEU A 95 20.52 -14.56 -5.68
C LEU A 95 19.60 -15.58 -5.00
N LEU A 96 19.61 -15.72 -3.66
CA LEU A 96 18.76 -16.70 -2.97
C LEU A 96 17.28 -16.32 -3.01
N SER A 97 16.96 -15.03 -2.99
CA SER A 97 15.57 -14.56 -3.11
C SER A 97 14.91 -14.86 -4.46
N ILE A 98 15.70 -15.24 -5.47
CA ILE A 98 15.23 -15.64 -6.81
C ILE A 98 14.99 -17.16 -6.88
N LEU A 99 15.71 -17.96 -6.09
CA LEU A 99 15.62 -19.42 -6.11
C LEU A 99 14.51 -19.97 -5.19
N ASP A 100 14.09 -19.22 -4.18
CA ASP A 100 13.03 -19.62 -3.23
C ASP A 100 11.63 -19.10 -3.60
N ALA A 101 11.44 -18.57 -4.81
CA ALA A 101 10.12 -18.30 -5.36
C ALA A 101 9.60 -19.60 -6.03
N PRO A 102 8.40 -20.11 -5.65
CA PRO A 102 7.81 -21.27 -6.33
C PRO A 102 7.50 -21.00 -7.80
#